data_AF-A0A5J6Q4I4-F1
#
_entry.id   AF-A0A5J6Q4I4-F1
#
_cell.length_a   1.000
_cell.length_b   1.000
_cell.length_c   1.000
_cell.angle_alpha   90.00
_cell.angle_beta   90.00
_cell.angle_gamma   90.00
#
_symmetry.space_group_name_H-M   'P 1'
#
loop_
_entity.id
_entity.type
_entity.pdbx_description
1 polymer ?
#
loop_
_entity_poly.entity_id
_entity_poly.type
_entity_poly.pdbx_seq_one_letter_code
_entity_poly.pdbx_strand_id
1 'polypeptide(L)'
;MAYANLTIGLLGFSSFLRRSREFLLASMLAYGSWFFADGVGHLVSLLTAGDTAPSNSGSVLITDLGTPLLVLLLLQLSRRTRHRLH
;
A
#
# COMPACT_ATOMS: atom_id res chain seq x y z
N MET A 1 -6.18 5.78 -13.18
CA MET A 1 -5.25 4.70 -12.74
C MET A 1 -3.76 4.98 -12.99
N ALA A 2 -3.33 5.80 -13.97
CA ALA A 2 -1.89 6.07 -14.17
C ALA A 2 -1.26 7.09 -13.17
N TYR A 3 -2.01 8.13 -12.81
CA TYR A 3 -1.49 9.24 -11.99
C TYR A 3 -1.24 8.89 -10.52
N ALA A 4 -2.07 8.02 -9.94
CA ALA A 4 -1.90 7.56 -8.55
C ALA A 4 -0.62 6.72 -8.40
N ASN A 5 -0.39 5.78 -9.33
CA ASN A 5 0.81 4.96 -9.37
C ASN A 5 2.08 5.81 -9.53
N LEU A 6 2.03 6.84 -10.39
CA LEU A 6 3.13 7.80 -10.55
C LEU A 6 3.40 8.61 -9.27
N THR A 7 2.34 9.07 -8.60
CA THR A 7 2.44 9.84 -7.36
C THR A 7 3.11 9.02 -6.24
N ILE A 8 2.68 7.77 -6.10
CA ILE A 8 3.28 6.81 -5.17
C ILE A 8 4.75 6.57 -5.50
N GLY A 9 5.08 6.36 -6.78
CA GLY A 9 6.45 6.17 -7.23
C GLY A 9 7.34 7.37 -6.90
N LEU A 10 6.85 8.59 -7.11
CA LEU A 10 7.53 9.82 -6.76
C LEU A 10 7.73 9.97 -5.24
N LEU A 11 6.74 9.62 -4.43
CA LEU A 11 6.83 9.66 -2.96
C LEU A 11 7.87 8.67 -2.41
N GLY A 12 7.93 7.45 -2.96
CA GLY A 12 8.94 6.46 -2.60
C GLY A 12 10.35 6.87 -3.06
N PHE A 13 10.48 7.33 -4.29
CA PHE A 13 11.77 7.73 -4.87
C PHE A 13 12.35 8.97 -4.20
N SER A 14 11.53 9.99 -3.96
CA SER A 14 11.95 11.21 -3.24
C SER A 14 12.33 10.91 -1.78
N SER A 15 11.67 9.95 -1.14
CA SER A 15 12.08 9.47 0.17
C SER A 15 13.48 8.84 0.16
N PHE A 16 13.77 8.03 -0.86
CA PHE A 16 15.06 7.39 -1.00
C PHE A 16 16.17 8.42 -1.24
N LEU A 17 15.93 9.37 -2.15
CA LEU A 17 16.86 10.47 -2.45
C LEU A 17 17.17 11.32 -1.22
N ARG A 18 16.15 11.68 -0.42
CA ARG A 18 16.34 12.47 0.80
C ARG A 18 16.95 11.67 1.95
N ARG A 19 17.07 10.34 1.83
CA ARG A 19 17.43 9.41 2.92
C ARG A 19 16.67 9.67 4.24
N SER A 20 15.48 10.27 4.13
CA SER A 20 14.69 10.67 5.29
C SER A 20 13.74 9.54 5.64
N ARG A 21 13.99 8.93 6.80
CA ARG A 21 13.19 7.80 7.25
C ARG A 21 11.77 8.20 7.61
N GLU A 22 11.58 9.39 8.18
CA GLU A 22 10.24 9.95 8.46
C GLU A 22 9.46 10.17 7.16
N PHE A 23 10.13 10.62 6.10
CA PHE A 23 9.51 10.75 4.78
C PHE A 23 9.17 9.38 4.18
N LEU A 24 10.00 8.35 4.41
CA LEU A 24 9.71 6.97 3.96
C LEU A 24 8.49 6.40 4.66
N LEU A 25 8.40 6.63 5.98
CA LEU A 25 7.25 6.23 6.79
C LEU A 25 5.98 6.90 6.27
N ALA A 26 6.01 8.21 6.02
CA ALA A 26 4.89 8.96 5.47
C ALA A 26 4.47 8.44 4.08
N SER A 27 5.44 8.20 3.18
CA SER A 27 5.19 7.64 1.85
C SER A 27 4.57 6.24 1.92
N MET A 28 5.04 5.38 2.83
CA MET A 28 4.48 4.05 3.05
C MET A 28 3.07 4.08 3.63
N LEU A 29 2.78 5.02 4.54
CA LEU A 29 1.44 5.21 5.09
C LEU A 29 0.46 5.68 4.00
N ALA A 30 0.86 6.67 3.19
CA ALA A 30 0.07 7.15 2.08
C ALA A 30 -0.24 6.02 1.09
N TYR A 31 0.77 5.24 0.72
CA TYR A 31 0.62 4.07 -0.14
C TYR A 31 -0.34 3.03 0.44
N GLY A 32 -0.16 2.68 1.72
CA GLY A 32 -1.02 1.71 2.41
C GLY A 32 -2.47 2.16 2.48
N SER A 33 -2.72 3.44 2.81
CA SER A 33 -4.08 3.99 2.86
C SER A 33 -4.77 4.01 1.50
N TRP A 34 -4.01 4.29 0.43
CA TRP A 34 -4.55 4.31 -0.93
C TRP A 34 -4.97 2.91 -1.38
N PHE A 35 -4.05 1.94 -1.31
CA PHE A 35 -4.34 0.55 -1.72
C PHE A 35 -5.46 -0.08 -0.89
N PHE A 36 -5.51 0.22 0.41
CA PHE A 36 -6.59 -0.26 1.26
C PHE A 36 -7.95 0.33 0.87
N ALA A 37 -8.02 1.64 0.58
CA ALA A 37 -9.25 2.29 0.13
C ALA A 37 -9.73 1.72 -1.22
N ASP A 38 -8.80 1.48 -2.15
CA ASP A 38 -9.09 0.87 -3.46
C ASP A 38 -9.62 -0.56 -3.31
N GLY A 39 -8.95 -1.37 -2.48
CA GLY A 39 -9.38 -2.73 -2.16
C GLY A 39 -10.74 -2.81 -1.47
N VAL A 40 -11.07 -1.85 -0.59
CA VAL A 40 -12.42 -1.72 -0.01
C VAL A 40 -13.45 -1.35 -1.09
N GLY A 41 -13.10 -0.46 -2.02
CA GLY A 41 -13.96 -0.12 -3.16
C GLY A 41 -14.29 -1.35 -4.01
N HIS A 42 -13.26 -2.15 -4.33
CA HIS A 42 -13.43 -3.42 -5.03
C HIS A 42 -14.27 -4.43 -4.23
N LEU A 43 -14.06 -4.54 -2.91
CA LEU A 43 -14.85 -5.41 -2.03
C LEU A 43 -16.33 -5.02 -2.01
N VAL A 44 -16.63 -3.72 -1.89
CA VAL A 44 -18.00 -3.21 -1.92
C VAL A 44 -18.62 -3.51 -3.28
N SER A 45 -17.93 -3.21 -4.38
CA SER A 45 -18.40 -3.51 -5.74
C SER A 45 -18.71 -5.00 -5.92
N LEU A 46 -17.83 -5.88 -5.42
CA LEU A 46 -18.01 -7.33 -5.45
C LEU A 46 -19.26 -7.77 -4.66
N LEU A 47 -19.48 -7.21 -3.46
CA LEU A 47 -20.60 -7.57 -2.58
C LEU A 47 -21.94 -7.00 -3.05
N THR A 48 -21.96 -5.78 -3.59
CA THR A 48 -23.21 -5.09 -3.96
C THR A 48 -23.62 -5.37 -5.40
N ALA A 49 -22.67 -5.46 -6.33
CA ALA A 49 -22.95 -5.64 -7.75
C ALA A 49 -22.72 -7.09 -8.24
N GLY A 50 -22.16 -7.97 -7.38
CA GLY A 50 -21.80 -9.32 -7.79
C GLY A 50 -20.73 -9.35 -8.89
N ASP A 51 -19.96 -8.27 -9.03
CA ASP A 51 -19.03 -8.06 -10.13
C ASP A 51 -17.78 -8.92 -9.96
N THR A 52 -17.84 -10.14 -10.48
CA THR A 52 -16.75 -11.13 -10.46
C THR A 52 -15.78 -10.97 -11.63
N ALA A 53 -15.83 -9.84 -12.35
CA ALA A 53 -14.89 -9.58 -13.44
C ALA A 53 -13.43 -9.77 -12.96
N PRO A 54 -12.51 -10.29 -13.80
CA PRO A 54 -11.12 -10.51 -13.43
C PRO A 54 -10.38 -9.24 -12.97
N SER A 55 -10.88 -8.06 -13.33
CA SER A 55 -10.38 -6.76 -12.91
C SER A 55 -10.88 -6.30 -11.53
N ASN A 56 -11.86 -7.00 -10.94
CA ASN A 56 -12.53 -6.63 -9.69
C ASN A 56 -12.53 -7.78 -8.65
N SER A 57 -12.24 -9.01 -9.07
CA SER A 57 -12.15 -10.18 -8.19
C SER A 57 -10.84 -10.95 -8.37
N GLY A 58 -10.53 -11.82 -7.42
CA GLY A 58 -9.33 -12.68 -7.49
C GLY A 58 -8.05 -11.93 -7.16
N SER A 59 -7.08 -11.94 -8.09
CA SER A 59 -5.71 -11.46 -7.85
C SER A 59 -5.65 -9.96 -7.52
N VAL A 60 -6.49 -9.13 -8.14
CA VAL A 60 -6.55 -7.67 -7.90
C VAL A 60 -6.97 -7.38 -6.45
N LEU A 61 -8.04 -8.02 -5.99
CA LEU A 61 -8.52 -7.88 -4.61
C LEU A 61 -7.47 -8.35 -3.59
N ILE A 62 -6.75 -9.44 -3.90
CA ILE A 62 -5.64 -9.95 -3.08
C ILE A 62 -4.48 -8.96 -3.05
N THR A 63 -4.10 -8.37 -4.18
CA THR A 63 -3.03 -7.35 -4.19
C THR A 63 -3.47 -6.10 -3.46
N ASP A 64 -4.70 -5.64 -3.59
CA ASP A 64 -5.14 -4.39 -2.98
C ASP A 64 -5.24 -4.46 -1.47
N LEU A 65 -5.60 -5.63 -0.92
CA LEU A 65 -5.64 -5.86 0.53
C LEU A 65 -4.33 -6.42 1.08
N GLY A 66 -3.61 -7.24 0.32
CA GLY A 66 -2.37 -7.90 0.75
C GLY A 66 -1.16 -6.99 0.75
N THR A 67 -1.04 -6.10 -0.24
CA THR A 67 0.09 -5.16 -0.34
C THR A 67 0.15 -4.16 0.82
N PRO A 68 -0.95 -3.53 1.28
CA PRO A 68 -0.90 -2.66 2.46
C PRO A 68 -0.55 -3.43 3.74
N LEU A 69 -1.01 -4.68 3.89
CA LEU A 69 -0.60 -5.56 5.00
C LEU A 69 0.90 -5.87 4.98
N LEU A 70 1.47 -6.17 3.80
CA LEU A 70 2.91 -6.37 3.63
C LEU A 70 3.71 -5.12 4.00
N VAL A 71 3.26 -3.94 3.57
CA VAL A 71 3.91 -2.67 3.90
C VAL A 71 3.89 -2.40 5.41
N LEU A 72 2.75 -2.66 6.07
CA LEU A 72 2.66 -2.59 7.53
C LEU A 72 3.60 -3.60 8.20
N LEU A 73 3.71 -4.82 7.69
CA LEU A 73 4.56 -5.86 8.25
C LEU A 73 6.04 -5.51 8.11
N LEU A 74 6.47 -4.97 6.95
CA LEU A 74 7.81 -4.45 6.71
C LEU A 74 8.14 -3.25 7.61
N LEU A 75 7.17 -2.35 7.83
CA LEU A 75 7.29 -1.24 8.77
C LEU A 75 7.52 -1.73 10.20
N GLN A 76 6.75 -2.74 10.64
CA GLN A 76 6.89 -3.33 11.97
C GLN A 76 8.23 -4.04 12.15
N LEU A 77 8.68 -4.81 11.15
CA LEU A 77 10.02 -5.41 11.13
C LEU A 77 11.11 -4.34 11.20
N SER A 78 10.99 -3.27 10.41
CA SER A 78 11.94 -2.15 10.41
C SER A 78 12.03 -1.44 11.77
N ARG A 79 10.91 -1.36 12.52
CA ARG A 79 10.87 -0.86 13.90
C ARG A 79 11.53 -1.84 14.88
N ARG A 80 11.21 -3.14 14.78
CA ARG A 80 11.77 -4.19 15.66
C ARG A 80 13.28 -4.36 15.51
N THR A 81 13.81 -4.31 14.29
CA THR A 81 15.26 -4.40 14.05
C THR A 81 16.01 -3.25 14.71
N ARG A 82 15.42 -2.04 14.78
CA ARG A 82 16.03 -0.92 15.50
C ARG A 82 16.02 -1.09 17.01
N HIS A 83 14.93 -1.60 17.59
CA HIS A 83 14.86 -1.83 19.03
C HIS A 83 15.83 -2.92 19.51
N ARG A 84 16.35 -3.76 18.61
CA ARG A 84 17.39 -4.76 18.91
C ARG A 84 18.83 -4.24 18.76
N LEU A 85 19.02 -3.06 18.17
CA LEU A 85 20.34 -2.46 17.91
C LEU A 85 20.67 -1.30 18.88
N HIS A 86 19.76 -1.00 19.82
CA HIS A 86 19.98 -0.16 20.98
C HIS A 86 20.07 -1.04 22.22
#